data_AF-A0A316KRH8-F1
#
_entry.id   AF-A0A316KRH8-F1
#
_cell.length_a   1.000
_cell.length_b   1.000
_cell.length_c   1.000
_cell.angle_alpha   90.00
_cell.angle_beta   90.00
_cell.angle_gamma   90.00
#
_symmetry.space_group_name_H-M   'P 1'
#
loop_
_entity.id
_entity.type
_entity.pdbx_description
1 polymer ?
#
loop_
_entity_poly.entity_id
_entity_poly.type
_entity_poly.pdbx_seq_one_letter_code
_entity_poly.pdbx_strand_id
1 'polypeptide(L)'
;MSDTLKKHKKPHSVYTLVVEVGRKSGDGLPKGATGAGLMCYASGVDEAEAVRETVAILKQADMAPLDVTGYGTLEDRKAQGHEIEPDEIDLMQKALD
;
A
#
# COMPACT_ATOMS: atom_id res chain seq x y z
N MET A 1 5.86 -12.56 -40.62
CA MET A 1 4.77 -13.22 -39.86
C MET A 1 5.40 -13.90 -38.66
N SER A 2 5.21 -13.32 -37.47
CA SER A 2 5.15 -14.00 -36.17
C SER A 2 5.08 -12.90 -35.10
N ASP A 3 3.84 -12.50 -34.86
CA ASP A 3 3.40 -11.54 -33.87
C ASP A 3 3.80 -12.04 -32.48
N THR A 4 4.67 -11.31 -31.78
CA THR A 4 5.04 -11.64 -30.41
C THR A 4 3.94 -11.10 -29.52
N LEU A 5 3.00 -11.97 -29.13
CA LEU A 5 1.95 -11.68 -28.15
C LEU A 5 2.57 -11.01 -26.92
N LYS A 6 2.49 -9.68 -26.85
CA LYS A 6 2.75 -8.92 -25.63
C LYS A 6 1.75 -9.42 -24.59
N LYS A 7 2.24 -10.28 -23.70
CA LYS A 7 1.53 -10.77 -22.51
C LYS A 7 0.95 -9.53 -21.83
N HIS A 8 -0.38 -9.35 -21.90
CA HIS A 8 -1.02 -8.20 -21.27
C HIS A 8 -0.71 -8.29 -19.78
N LYS A 9 0.16 -7.40 -19.28
CA LYS A 9 0.33 -7.24 -17.84
C LYS A 9 -1.05 -6.92 -17.29
N LYS A 10 -1.49 -7.66 -16.28
CA LYS A 10 -2.71 -7.29 -15.55
C LYS A 10 -2.50 -5.85 -15.05
N PRO A 11 -3.46 -4.94 -15.27
CA PRO A 11 -3.32 -3.58 -14.79
C PRO A 11 -3.19 -3.63 -13.26
N HIS A 12 -2.19 -2.94 -12.72
CA HIS A 12 -2.09 -2.77 -11.27
C HIS A 12 -3.29 -1.95 -10.80
N SER A 13 -3.76 -2.25 -9.60
CA SER A 13 -4.71 -1.45 -8.85
C SER A 13 -4.00 -0.86 -7.63
N VAL A 14 -4.57 0.18 -7.03
CA VAL A 14 -4.05 0.77 -5.79
C VAL A 14 -4.95 0.38 -4.64
N TYR A 15 -4.33 -0.21 -3.63
CA TYR A 15 -4.96 -0.67 -2.40
C TYR A 15 -4.66 0.29 -1.27
N THR A 16 -5.66 0.52 -0.43
CA THR A 16 -5.48 1.24 0.84
C THR A 16 -5.14 0.23 1.92
N LEU A 17 -3.97 0.33 2.52
CA LEU A 17 -3.48 -0.54 3.58
C LEU A 17 -3.20 0.28 4.85
N VAL A 18 -3.68 -0.17 5.99
CA VAL A 18 -3.22 0.34 7.30
C VAL A 18 -2.23 -0.66 7.86
N VAL A 19 -0.98 -0.22 8.05
CA VAL A 19 0.09 -1.04 8.61
C VAL A 19 0.42 -0.56 10.00
N GLU A 20 0.30 -1.45 10.98
CA GLU A 20 0.83 -1.19 12.32
C GLU A 20 2.30 -1.59 12.36
N VAL A 21 3.15 -0.68 12.82
CA VAL A 21 4.58 -0.93 13.02
C VAL A 21 4.96 -0.80 14.49
N GLY A 22 5.80 -1.69 14.98
CA GLY A 22 6.39 -1.63 16.30
C GLY A 22 7.67 -0.80 16.33
N ARG A 23 8.06 -0.35 17.54
CA ARG A 23 9.34 0.33 17.76
C ARG A 23 10.52 -0.61 17.51
N LYS A 24 11.49 -0.17 16.71
CA LYS A 24 12.77 -0.86 16.46
C LYS A 24 13.91 0.16 16.40
N SER A 25 15.14 -0.27 16.74
CA SER A 25 16.31 0.58 16.55
C SER A 25 16.50 0.93 15.07
N GLY A 26 16.60 2.22 14.75
CA GLY A 26 16.79 2.71 13.37
C GLY A 26 15.52 2.93 12.58
N ASP A 27 14.33 2.73 13.16
CA ASP A 27 13.04 2.86 12.46
C ASP A 27 12.62 4.30 12.10
N GLY A 28 13.40 5.31 12.53
CA GLY A 28 13.09 6.72 12.28
C GLY A 28 11.88 7.27 13.03
N LEU A 29 11.19 6.49 13.87
CA LEU A 29 10.01 6.97 14.58
C LEU A 29 10.40 8.00 15.68
N PRO A 30 9.50 8.95 16.02
CA PRO A 30 9.77 9.96 17.04
C PRO A 30 10.20 9.38 18.39
N LYS A 31 11.03 10.14 19.13
CA LYS A 31 11.50 9.71 20.45
C LYS A 31 10.32 9.48 21.40
N GLY A 32 10.31 8.31 22.06
CA GLY A 32 9.25 7.93 22.99
C GLY A 32 8.06 7.21 22.33
N ALA A 33 8.01 7.12 21.01
CA ALA A 33 7.02 6.30 20.32
C ALA A 33 7.23 4.80 20.60
N THR A 34 6.13 4.07 20.79
CA THR A 34 6.11 2.61 20.93
C THR A 34 5.85 1.90 19.60
N GLY A 35 5.50 2.65 18.56
CA GLY A 35 5.12 2.18 17.25
C GLY A 35 4.43 3.30 16.46
N ALA A 36 3.84 2.95 15.33
CA ALA A 36 3.01 3.85 14.52
C ALA A 36 1.95 3.08 13.74
N GLY A 37 0.85 3.76 13.38
CA GLY A 37 -0.06 3.32 12.33
C GLY A 37 0.26 4.08 11.05
N LEU A 38 0.51 3.36 9.96
CA LEU A 38 0.84 3.92 8.66
C LEU A 38 -0.29 3.65 7.68
N MET A 39 -0.87 4.69 7.11
CA MET A 39 -1.75 4.56 5.94
C MET A 39 -0.86 4.50 4.69
N CYS A 40 -0.92 3.39 3.97
CA CYS A 40 -0.14 3.12 2.78
C CYS A 40 -1.06 2.93 1.57
N TYR A 41 -0.82 3.70 0.51
CA TYR A 41 -1.42 3.43 -0.80
C TYR A 41 -0.42 2.62 -1.61
N ALA A 42 -0.75 1.35 -1.86
CA ALA A 42 0.18 0.38 -2.45
C ALA A 42 -0.38 -0.15 -3.76
N SER A 43 0.43 -0.12 -4.83
CA SER A 43 0.07 -0.72 -6.11
C SER A 43 0.36 -2.22 -6.11
N GLY A 44 -0.52 -2.98 -6.76
CA GLY A 44 -0.38 -4.43 -6.92
C GLY A 44 -1.38 -4.99 -7.93
N VAL A 45 -1.11 -6.19 -8.45
CA VAL A 45 -2.06 -6.92 -9.31
C VAL A 45 -3.23 -7.45 -8.49
N ASP A 46 -2.99 -7.79 -7.23
CA ASP A 46 -3.99 -8.11 -6.23
C ASP A 46 -3.58 -7.55 -4.85
N GLU A 47 -4.52 -7.56 -3.90
CA GLU A 47 -4.28 -7.03 -2.55
C GLU A 47 -3.16 -7.78 -1.84
N ALA A 48 -3.06 -9.09 -2.05
CA ALA A 48 -2.04 -9.91 -1.40
C ALA A 48 -0.63 -9.53 -1.88
N GLU A 49 -0.46 -9.18 -3.16
CA GLU A 49 0.78 -8.61 -3.70
C GLU A 49 1.08 -7.24 -3.09
N ALA A 50 0.11 -6.33 -3.07
CA ALA A 50 0.28 -5.01 -2.48
C ALA A 50 0.74 -5.10 -1.00
N VAL A 51 0.16 -6.02 -0.23
CA VAL A 51 0.56 -6.31 1.15
C VAL A 51 2.00 -6.83 1.22
N ARG A 52 2.36 -7.84 0.41
CA ARG A 52 3.72 -8.43 0.43
C ARG A 52 4.79 -7.39 0.11
N GLU A 53 4.58 -6.60 -0.93
CA GLU A 53 5.54 -5.57 -1.35
C GLU A 53 5.64 -4.44 -0.32
N THR A 54 4.52 -4.01 0.26
CA THR A 54 4.51 -3.00 1.35
C THR A 54 5.32 -3.48 2.55
N VAL A 55 5.11 -4.72 2.99
CA VAL A 55 5.87 -5.30 4.11
C VAL A 55 7.36 -5.41 3.76
N ALA A 56 7.70 -5.77 2.52
CA ALA A 56 9.09 -5.87 2.08
C ALA A 56 9.79 -4.50 2.12
N ILE A 57 9.15 -3.44 1.62
CA ILE A 57 9.68 -2.08 1.62
C ILE A 57 9.85 -1.55 3.06
N LEU A 58 8.85 -1.74 3.92
CA LEU A 58 8.95 -1.30 5.32
C LEU A 58 10.09 -1.99 6.07
N LYS A 59 10.33 -3.28 5.82
CA LYS A 59 11.47 -4.00 6.39
C LYS A 59 12.81 -3.47 5.86
N GLN A 60 12.89 -3.13 4.57
CA GLN A 60 14.07 -2.49 3.98
C GLN A 60 14.33 -1.09 4.58
N ALA A 61 13.27 -0.38 4.98
CA ALA A 61 13.32 0.90 5.68
C ALA A 61 13.52 0.77 7.20
N ASP A 62 14.00 -0.38 7.67
CA ASP A 62 14.25 -0.68 9.09
C ASP A 62 13.03 -0.64 10.03
N MET A 63 11.81 -0.52 9.51
CA MET A 63 10.59 -0.58 10.29
C MET A 63 10.22 -2.03 10.64
N ALA A 64 9.38 -2.20 11.68
CA ALA A 64 8.93 -3.50 12.15
C ALA A 64 7.40 -3.65 11.97
N PRO A 65 6.91 -4.06 10.78
CA PRO A 65 5.49 -4.35 10.56
C PRO A 65 4.99 -5.44 11.52
N LEU A 66 3.84 -5.20 12.15
CA LEU A 66 3.17 -6.08 13.10
C LEU A 66 1.89 -6.65 12.50
N ASP A 67 1.02 -5.77 12.01
CA ASP A 67 -0.26 -6.12 11.41
C ASP A 67 -0.51 -5.28 10.14
N VAL A 68 -1.24 -5.85 9.19
CA VAL A 68 -1.65 -5.18 7.95
C VAL A 68 -3.13 -5.40 7.73
N THR A 69 -3.90 -4.31 7.73
CA THR A 69 -5.32 -4.32 7.42
C THR A 69 -5.55 -3.70 6.04
N GLY A 70 -6.24 -4.42 5.15
CA GLY A 70 -6.60 -3.95 3.81
C GLY A 70 -8.02 -3.38 3.77
N TYR A 71 -8.18 -2.25 3.06
CA TYR A 71 -9.47 -1.59 2.83
C TYR A 71 -9.92 -1.67 1.36
N GLY A 72 -9.27 -2.51 0.56
CA GLY A 72 -9.54 -2.66 -0.86
C GLY A 72 -9.07 -1.46 -1.71
N THR A 73 -9.58 -1.41 -2.94
CA THR A 73 -9.25 -0.39 -3.93
C THR A 73 -10.04 0.90 -3.74
N LEU A 74 -9.70 1.94 -4.51
CA LEU A 74 -10.49 3.17 -4.58
C LEU A 74 -11.95 2.90 -4.95
N GLU A 75 -12.18 1.98 -5.88
CA GLU A 75 -13.53 1.59 -6.33
C GLU A 75 -14.29 0.87 -5.20
N ASP A 76 -13.63 -0.05 -4.49
CA ASP A 76 -14.24 -0.77 -3.37
C ASP A 76 -14.65 0.18 -2.24
N ARG A 77 -13.79 1.16 -1.91
CA ARG A 77 -14.08 2.15 -0.86
C ARG A 77 -15.23 3.08 -1.26
N LYS A 78 -15.28 3.51 -2.54
CA LYS A 78 -16.42 4.28 -3.07
C LYS A 78 -17.72 3.45 -3.03
N ALA A 79 -17.66 2.17 -3.38
CA ALA A 79 -18.82 1.28 -3.33
C ALA A 79 -19.33 1.04 -1.90
N GLN A 80 -18.45 1.11 -0.90
CA GLN A 80 -18.80 1.09 0.53
C GLN A 80 -19.35 2.43 1.03
N GLY A 81 -19.43 3.46 0.19
CA GLY A 81 -19.95 4.78 0.55
C GLY A 81 -18.95 5.66 1.30
N HIS A 82 -17.66 5.36 1.25
CA HIS A 82 -16.64 6.22 1.83
C HIS A 82 -16.44 7.48 0.98
N GLU A 83 -16.47 8.63 1.64
CA GLU A 83 -16.00 9.89 1.06
C GLU A 83 -14.47 9.90 1.09
N ILE A 84 -13.86 10.18 -0.07
CA ILE A 84 -12.41 10.13 -0.26
C ILE A 84 -12.02 11.47 -0.83
N GLU A 85 -11.21 12.20 -0.07
CA GLU A 85 -10.83 13.56 -0.42
C GLU A 85 -9.96 13.58 -1.68
N PRO A 86 -9.99 14.68 -2.47
CA PRO A 86 -9.18 14.80 -3.68
C PRO A 86 -7.68 14.56 -3.45
N ASP A 87 -7.13 15.08 -2.36
CA ASP A 87 -5.72 14.91 -2.00
C ASP A 87 -5.36 13.43 -1.77
N GLU A 88 -6.30 12.64 -1.25
CA GLU A 88 -6.13 11.20 -1.06
C GLU A 88 -6.16 10.46 -2.39
N ILE A 89 -7.06 10.83 -3.31
CA ILE A 89 -7.11 10.29 -4.67
C ILE A 89 -5.80 10.58 -5.41
N ASP A 90 -5.25 11.79 -5.26
CA ASP A 90 -3.97 12.18 -5.87
C ASP A 90 -2.79 11.35 -5.34
N LEU A 91 -2.78 11.04 -4.04
CA LEU A 91 -1.79 10.13 -3.45
C LEU A 91 -1.93 8.70 -3.98
N MET A 92 -3.17 8.22 -4.14
CA MET A 92 -3.41 6.91 -4.74
C MET A 92 -2.95 6.87 -6.19
N GLN A 93 -3.23 7.90 -7.00
CA GLN A 93 -2.77 7.96 -8.38
C GLN A 93 -1.24 7.94 -8.47
N LYS A 94 -0.55 8.69 -7.60
CA LYS A 94 0.92 8.68 -7.53
C LYS A 94 1.50 7.31 -7.16
N ALA A 95 0.77 6.48 -6.42
CA ALA A 95 1.20 5.13 -6.10
C ALA A 95 1.02 4.16 -7.29
N LEU A 96 0.14 4.49 -8.24
CA LEU A 96 -0.12 3.69 -9.44
C LEU A 96 0.90 3.95 -10.56
N ASP A 97 1.32 5.20 -10.70
CA ASP A 97 2.24 5.69 -11.74
C ASP A 97 3.70 5.23 -11.53
#